data_AF-A0A9E0LF77-F1
#
_entry.id   AF-A0A9E0LF77-F1
#
_cell.length_a   1.000
_cell.length_b   1.000
_cell.length_c   1.000
_cell.angle_alpha   90.00
_cell.angle_beta   90.00
_cell.angle_gamma   90.00
#
_symmetry.space_group_name_H-M   'P 1'
#
loop_
_entity.id
_entity.type
_entity.pdbx_description
1 polymer ?
#
loop_
_entity_poly.entity_id
_entity_poly.type
_entity_poly.pdbx_seq_one_letter_code
_entity_poly.pdbx_strand_id
1 'polypeptide(L)'
;MKDQQLIVLSAALTIALASSSLSSVTNPCLASPTVANQALANQAAAKAKAKAKAGADKTTQKAADAEVSFASIDAAIAQQEAIKQKNFDKINTAAQADLAASNYAAAEKKLLEALDIAESLNGNEQKLLTRTCLADCYLRQRKYKEAERQYKEAYDSNIQLYRGNYPVLLDDAKGLSEVYKATNRQKEAEKILASATEARKTRYSVAGVDDGDLFATFYQSMREALAKKNTDAVSKMVQYPLAVRWNGNFKRRLSTRTYRTPQEFLANYNIIFSPKITTLFAENPEKELWCKDEGIMLGGGLAWLTNVQLVKVAGKPTYQIHAMTINDDMPKK
;
A
#
# COMPACT_ATOMS: atom_id res chain seq x y z
N MET A 1 15.58 -28.29 -60.57
CA MET A 1 15.58 -27.04 -59.78
C MET A 1 15.70 -27.43 -58.31
N LYS A 2 16.88 -27.14 -57.74
CA LYS A 2 17.21 -26.88 -56.33
C LYS A 2 16.70 -27.90 -55.30
N ASP A 3 17.54 -28.82 -54.84
CA ASP A 3 18.59 -28.63 -53.83
C ASP A 3 18.06 -28.30 -52.43
N GLN A 4 18.53 -29.13 -51.48
CA GLN A 4 18.57 -28.98 -50.02
C GLN A 4 17.43 -29.57 -49.17
N GLN A 5 17.57 -30.88 -48.90
CA GLN A 5 17.59 -31.36 -47.52
C GLN A 5 18.83 -30.83 -46.77
N LEU A 6 18.76 -30.82 -45.43
CA LEU A 6 19.78 -30.49 -44.40
C LEU A 6 19.90 -29.01 -43.95
N ILE A 7 19.28 -28.67 -42.81
CA ILE A 7 19.95 -28.49 -41.48
C ILE A 7 19.09 -27.64 -40.52
N VAL A 8 18.60 -28.30 -39.47
CA VAL A 8 18.58 -27.95 -38.02
C VAL A 8 18.22 -26.50 -37.59
N LEU A 9 17.13 -26.31 -36.83
CA LEU A 9 17.13 -25.98 -35.38
C LEU A 9 15.75 -25.51 -34.88
N SER A 10 15.31 -26.09 -33.75
CA SER A 10 14.33 -25.58 -32.76
C SER A 10 12.87 -25.39 -33.23
N ALA A 11 11.83 -25.71 -32.49
CA ALA A 11 11.66 -26.08 -31.10
C ALA A 11 10.42 -26.95 -30.97
N ALA A 12 10.47 -27.87 -30.01
CA ALA A 12 9.31 -28.58 -29.49
C ALA A 12 8.25 -27.59 -28.96
N LEU A 13 6.98 -27.97 -29.07
CA LEU A 13 6.10 -28.24 -27.93
C LEU A 13 4.63 -27.90 -28.26
N THR A 14 3.91 -28.95 -28.65
CA THR A 14 2.58 -29.34 -28.19
C THR A 14 1.55 -28.23 -27.94
N ILE A 15 0.65 -28.05 -28.91
CA ILE A 15 -0.66 -27.41 -28.71
C ILE A 15 -1.63 -28.49 -28.17
N ALA A 16 -1.87 -28.46 -26.87
CA ALA A 16 -3.06 -29.06 -26.25
C ALA A 16 -3.31 -28.36 -24.91
N LEU A 17 -4.45 -27.66 -24.81
CA LEU A 17 -5.31 -27.51 -23.62
C LEU A 17 -6.31 -26.36 -23.85
N ALA A 18 -7.49 -26.72 -24.35
CA ALA A 18 -8.71 -25.93 -24.21
C ALA A 18 -9.51 -26.52 -23.03
N SER A 19 -9.12 -26.15 -21.81
CA SER A 19 -9.93 -26.35 -20.59
C SER A 19 -9.22 -25.74 -19.39
N SER A 20 -9.34 -24.43 -19.21
CA SER A 20 -9.29 -23.73 -17.91
C SER A 20 -9.41 -22.22 -18.10
N SER A 21 -10.54 -21.63 -17.71
CA SER A 21 -10.62 -20.19 -17.47
C SER A 21 -11.46 -19.91 -16.23
N LEU A 22 -10.95 -20.40 -15.10
CA LEU A 22 -11.28 -19.93 -13.75
C LEU A 22 -9.99 -19.85 -12.93
N SER A 23 -9.00 -19.11 -13.43
CA SER A 23 -7.71 -18.92 -12.75
C SER A 23 -7.12 -17.56 -13.04
N SER A 24 -7.66 -16.49 -12.43
CA SER A 24 -6.87 -15.29 -12.09
C SER A 24 -7.65 -14.35 -11.16
N VAL A 25 -8.12 -14.85 -10.02
CA VAL A 25 -8.31 -13.98 -8.84
C VAL A 25 -7.04 -14.14 -8.03
N THR A 26 -6.15 -13.16 -8.08
CA THR A 26 -5.06 -13.06 -7.11
C THR A 26 -5.69 -12.90 -5.74
N ASN A 27 -5.71 -13.98 -4.94
CA ASN A 27 -6.19 -13.94 -3.55
C ASN A 27 -5.38 -12.85 -2.81
N PRO A 28 -5.99 -11.81 -2.24
CA PRO A 28 -5.29 -10.84 -1.39
C PRO A 28 -4.62 -11.52 -0.18
N CYS A 29 -5.13 -12.69 0.21
CA CYS A 29 -4.53 -13.58 1.21
C CYS A 29 -3.10 -14.07 0.86
N LEU A 30 -2.74 -14.17 -0.43
CA LEU A 30 -1.42 -14.63 -0.89
C LEU A 30 -0.44 -13.47 -1.15
N ALA A 31 -0.92 -12.23 -1.21
CA ALA A 31 -0.06 -11.07 -1.34
C ALA A 31 0.27 -10.57 0.07
N SER A 32 1.50 -10.83 0.53
CA SER A 32 2.03 -10.18 1.72
C SER A 32 1.82 -8.67 1.60
N PRO A 33 1.24 -7.98 2.60
CA PRO A 33 1.20 -6.53 2.65
C PRO A 33 2.58 -6.01 3.01
N THR A 34 3.58 -6.29 2.18
CA THR A 34 4.99 -5.96 2.44
C THR A 34 5.19 -4.44 2.49
N VAL A 35 4.31 -3.66 1.84
CA VAL A 35 4.46 -2.20 1.68
C VAL A 35 3.70 -1.39 2.73
N ALA A 36 2.53 -1.86 3.20
CA ALA A 36 1.76 -1.16 4.23
C ALA A 36 2.38 -1.31 5.64
N ASN A 37 2.88 -2.51 5.97
CA ASN A 37 3.39 -2.84 7.30
C ASN A 37 4.66 -2.06 7.69
N GLN A 38 5.49 -1.62 6.73
CA GLN A 38 6.71 -0.87 7.06
C GLN A 38 6.44 0.61 7.33
N ALA A 39 5.39 1.19 6.76
CA ALA A 39 5.10 2.63 6.82
C ALA A 39 4.65 3.09 8.21
N LEU A 40 3.65 2.40 8.78
CA LEU A 40 3.12 2.69 10.11
C LEU A 40 4.08 2.26 11.23
N ALA A 41 4.74 1.10 11.07
CA ALA A 41 5.73 0.62 12.03
C ALA A 41 6.92 1.58 12.16
N ASN A 42 7.38 2.18 11.05
CA ASN A 42 8.46 3.16 11.07
C ASN A 42 8.06 4.50 11.71
N GLN A 43 6.80 4.94 11.58
CA GLN A 43 6.29 6.14 12.27
C GLN A 43 6.12 5.92 13.78
N ALA A 44 5.64 4.74 14.20
CA ALA A 44 5.51 4.39 15.61
C ALA A 44 6.89 4.27 16.29
N ALA A 45 7.85 3.62 15.62
CA ALA A 45 9.22 3.49 16.13
C ALA A 45 9.97 4.83 16.19
N ALA A 46 9.70 5.77 15.27
CA ALA A 46 10.29 7.12 15.29
C ALA A 46 9.75 7.98 16.45
N LYS A 47 8.44 7.89 16.76
CA LYS A 47 7.83 8.57 17.92
C LYS A 47 8.36 8.02 19.26
N ALA A 48 8.58 6.71 19.36
CA ALA A 48 9.17 6.09 20.54
C ALA A 48 10.64 6.51 20.77
N LYS A 49 11.45 6.60 19.71
CA LYS A 49 12.86 7.04 19.80
C LYS A 49 13.04 8.52 20.14
N ALA A 50 12.06 9.37 19.84
CA ALA A 50 12.11 10.80 20.17
C ALA A 50 11.86 11.08 21.67
N LYS A 51 11.05 10.26 22.34
CA LYS A 51 10.78 10.38 23.79
C LYS A 51 11.94 9.88 24.67
N ALA A 52 12.73 8.93 24.20
CA ALA A 52 13.82 8.32 24.97
C ALA A 52 15.09 9.20 25.09
N LYS A 53 15.11 10.41 24.53
CA LYS A 53 16.33 11.24 24.44
C LYS A 53 16.31 12.55 25.25
N ALA A 54 15.27 12.77 26.06
CA ALA A 54 15.19 13.90 26.97
C ALA A 54 15.18 13.38 28.41
N GLY A 55 16.31 13.47 29.10
CA GLY A 55 16.43 13.15 30.52
C GLY A 55 17.57 12.19 30.84
N ALA A 56 18.81 12.69 30.80
CA ALA A 56 19.94 12.02 31.43
C ALA A 56 20.74 13.08 32.18
N ASP A 57 20.48 13.23 33.47
CA ASP A 57 21.49 13.77 34.38
C ASP A 57 21.57 12.90 35.63
N LYS A 58 22.80 12.67 36.08
CA LYS A 58 23.20 11.63 37.04
C LYS A 58 23.12 12.17 38.46
N THR A 59 22.52 11.42 39.39
CA THR A 59 23.17 11.10 40.69
C THR A 59 22.37 10.13 41.55
N THR A 60 23.13 9.31 42.29
CA THR A 60 22.80 8.48 43.46
C THR A 60 22.06 7.15 43.28
N GLN A 61 22.78 6.13 43.72
CA GLN A 61 22.49 4.70 43.68
C GLN A 61 22.37 4.24 45.13
N LYS A 62 21.17 3.79 45.57
CA LYS A 62 20.94 2.72 46.55
C LYS A 62 19.47 2.65 46.98
N ALA A 63 18.77 1.61 46.52
CA ALA A 63 17.92 0.74 47.33
C ALA A 63 17.42 -0.39 46.41
N ALA A 64 17.75 -1.62 46.76
CA ALA A 64 17.22 -2.81 46.11
C ALA A 64 15.85 -3.09 46.73
N ASP A 65 14.82 -2.41 46.22
CA ASP A 65 13.43 -2.78 46.35
C ASP A 65 12.80 -2.51 44.98
N ALA A 66 11.91 -3.39 44.55
CA ALA A 66 11.37 -3.47 43.20
C ALA A 66 10.65 -2.16 42.76
N GLU A 67 11.41 -1.17 42.29
CA GLU A 67 10.88 -0.07 41.51
C GLU A 67 10.50 -0.60 40.13
N VAL A 68 9.26 -1.06 40.03
CA VAL A 68 8.54 -1.10 38.76
C VAL A 68 8.43 0.36 38.28
N SER A 69 9.47 0.85 37.61
CA SER A 69 9.44 2.16 36.97
C SER A 69 8.52 2.12 35.76
N PHE A 70 7.92 3.26 35.40
CA PHE A 70 7.13 3.36 34.16
C PHE A 70 7.90 2.86 32.92
N ALA A 71 9.23 3.05 32.88
CA ALA A 71 10.07 2.53 31.81
C ALA A 71 10.16 0.99 31.78
N SER A 72 10.13 0.35 32.95
CA SER A 72 10.07 -1.12 33.05
C SER A 72 8.70 -1.67 32.63
N ILE A 73 7.62 -0.94 32.94
CA ILE A 73 6.26 -1.27 32.47
C ILE A 73 6.18 -1.14 30.95
N ASP A 74 6.64 -0.03 30.38
CA ASP A 74 6.63 0.21 28.92
C ASP A 74 7.44 -0.86 28.18
N ALA A 75 8.61 -1.25 28.71
CA ALA A 75 9.41 -2.32 28.14
C ALA A 75 8.70 -3.68 28.19
N ALA A 76 8.01 -3.99 29.29
CA ALA A 76 7.24 -5.22 29.44
C ALA A 76 6.02 -5.25 28.49
N ILE A 77 5.31 -4.12 28.32
CA ILE A 77 4.23 -3.97 27.35
C ILE A 77 4.75 -4.22 25.93
N ALA A 78 5.84 -3.55 25.54
CA ALA A 78 6.43 -3.71 24.22
C ALA A 78 6.89 -5.16 23.95
N GLN A 79 7.46 -5.83 24.96
CA GLN A 79 7.82 -7.24 24.86
C GLN A 79 6.58 -8.13 24.66
N GLN A 80 5.51 -7.87 25.42
CA GLN A 80 4.26 -8.63 25.30
C GLN A 80 3.61 -8.43 23.93
N GLU A 81 3.57 -7.20 23.42
CA GLU A 81 3.06 -6.89 22.08
C GLU A 81 3.91 -7.55 20.98
N ALA A 82 5.24 -7.56 21.12
CA ALA A 82 6.13 -8.24 20.17
C ALA A 82 5.89 -9.76 20.14
N ILE A 83 5.65 -10.39 21.29
CA ILE A 83 5.29 -11.81 21.38
C ILE A 83 3.95 -12.07 20.69
N LYS A 84 2.94 -11.24 20.97
CA LYS A 84 1.63 -11.32 20.32
C LYS A 84 1.73 -11.16 18.80
N GLN A 85 2.50 -10.18 18.32
CA GLN A 85 2.72 -9.96 16.89
C GLN A 85 3.39 -11.16 16.23
N LYS A 86 4.43 -11.72 16.86
CA LYS A 86 5.09 -12.93 16.35
C LYS A 86 4.15 -14.13 16.28
N ASN A 87 3.26 -14.27 17.27
CA ASN A 87 2.24 -15.30 17.26
C ASN A 87 1.22 -15.08 16.13
N PHE A 88 0.74 -13.84 15.95
CA PHE A 88 -0.11 -13.46 14.82
C PHE A 88 0.52 -13.84 13.48
N ASP A 89 1.76 -13.42 13.23
CA ASP A 89 2.46 -13.67 11.96
C ASP A 89 2.57 -15.18 11.67
N LYS A 90 2.88 -15.97 12.70
CA LYS A 90 2.96 -17.44 12.60
C LYS A 90 1.61 -18.05 12.24
N ILE A 91 0.55 -17.68 12.95
CA ILE A 91 -0.80 -18.23 12.73
C ILE A 91 -1.33 -17.80 11.36
N ASN A 92 -1.12 -16.54 11.00
CA ASN A 92 -1.54 -16.00 9.70
C ASN A 92 -0.82 -16.71 8.54
N THR A 93 0.49 -16.94 8.66
CA THR A 93 1.24 -17.71 7.65
C THR A 93 0.71 -19.14 7.51
N ALA A 94 0.40 -19.79 8.63
CA ALA A 94 -0.18 -21.14 8.61
C ALA A 94 -1.60 -21.15 8.02
N ALA A 95 -2.41 -20.14 8.30
CA ALA A 95 -3.74 -19.98 7.72
C ALA A 95 -3.68 -19.79 6.19
N GLN A 96 -2.74 -18.97 5.71
CA GLN A 96 -2.49 -18.78 4.28
C GLN A 96 -2.09 -20.09 3.59
N ALA A 97 -1.22 -20.88 4.22
CA ALA A 97 -0.84 -22.20 3.71
C ALA A 97 -2.04 -23.15 3.62
N ASP A 98 -2.92 -23.16 4.62
CA ASP A 98 -4.16 -23.95 4.58
C ASP A 98 -5.12 -23.47 3.49
N LEU A 99 -5.27 -22.16 3.29
CA LEU A 99 -6.09 -21.62 2.21
C LEU A 99 -5.54 -22.01 0.83
N ALA A 100 -4.23 -21.95 0.64
CA ALA A 100 -3.56 -22.38 -0.59
C ALA A 100 -3.75 -23.88 -0.83
N ALA A 101 -3.73 -24.69 0.22
CA ALA A 101 -4.01 -26.13 0.18
C ALA A 101 -5.51 -26.48 0.12
N SER A 102 -6.41 -25.47 0.06
CA SER A 102 -7.87 -25.66 0.13
C SER A 102 -8.39 -26.34 1.39
N ASN A 103 -7.61 -26.32 2.48
CA ASN A 103 -7.97 -26.81 3.80
C ASN A 103 -8.82 -25.77 4.57
N TYR A 104 -9.99 -25.43 4.03
CA TYR A 104 -10.77 -24.27 4.51
C TYR A 104 -11.20 -24.37 5.99
N ALA A 105 -11.54 -25.54 6.49
CA ALA A 105 -11.88 -25.71 7.91
C ALA A 105 -10.69 -25.44 8.85
N ALA A 106 -9.47 -25.85 8.44
CA ALA A 106 -8.26 -25.60 9.21
C ALA A 106 -7.85 -24.11 9.14
N ALA A 107 -8.01 -23.50 7.96
CA ALA A 107 -7.79 -22.06 7.76
C ALA A 107 -8.76 -21.22 8.60
N GLU A 108 -10.05 -21.55 8.61
CA GLU A 108 -11.08 -20.84 9.38
C GLU A 108 -10.70 -20.75 10.86
N LYS A 109 -10.32 -21.88 11.48
CA LYS A 109 -9.90 -21.90 12.90
C LYS A 109 -8.71 -20.97 13.14
N LYS A 110 -7.69 -21.01 12.27
CA LYS A 110 -6.49 -20.16 12.40
C LYS A 110 -6.78 -18.69 12.16
N LEU A 111 -7.66 -18.36 11.20
CA LEU A 111 -8.05 -16.98 10.92
C LEU A 111 -8.87 -16.36 12.06
N LEU A 112 -9.73 -17.14 12.71
CA LEU A 112 -10.43 -16.69 13.91
C LEU A 112 -9.46 -16.39 15.06
N GLU A 113 -8.45 -17.26 15.27
CA GLU A 113 -7.39 -17.03 16.26
C GLU A 113 -6.53 -15.80 15.90
N ALA A 114 -6.16 -15.64 14.63
CA ALA A 114 -5.43 -14.47 14.16
C ALA A 114 -6.25 -13.17 14.35
N LEU A 115 -7.56 -13.22 14.13
CA LEU A 115 -8.45 -12.07 14.30
C LEU A 115 -8.51 -11.62 15.76
N ASP A 116 -8.63 -12.56 16.70
CA ASP A 116 -8.60 -12.28 18.14
C ASP A 116 -7.27 -11.62 18.56
N ILE A 117 -6.14 -12.15 18.08
CA ILE A 117 -4.83 -11.55 18.35
C ILE A 117 -4.73 -10.14 17.76
N ALA A 118 -5.19 -9.93 16.52
CA ALA A 118 -5.19 -8.62 15.87
C ALA A 118 -6.04 -7.58 16.62
N GLU A 119 -7.20 -8.00 17.15
CA GLU A 119 -8.04 -7.16 18.01
C GLU A 119 -7.33 -6.82 19.32
N SER A 120 -6.61 -7.77 19.92
CA SER A 120 -5.82 -7.54 21.15
C SER A 120 -4.60 -6.63 20.96
N LEU A 121 -4.16 -6.42 19.71
CA LEU A 121 -3.05 -5.56 19.32
C LEU A 121 -3.51 -4.17 18.87
N ASN A 122 -4.82 -3.90 18.85
CA ASN A 122 -5.42 -2.72 18.19
C ASN A 122 -4.93 -2.54 16.74
N GLY A 123 -4.60 -3.65 16.07
CA GLY A 123 -4.05 -3.68 14.73
C GLY A 123 -5.16 -3.55 13.68
N ASN A 124 -5.65 -2.34 13.43
CA ASN A 124 -6.75 -2.11 12.48
C ASN A 124 -6.44 -2.71 11.09
N GLU A 125 -5.22 -2.56 10.58
CA GLU A 125 -4.82 -3.10 9.28
C GLU A 125 -4.81 -4.63 9.28
N GLN A 126 -4.19 -5.25 10.29
CA GLN A 126 -4.21 -6.71 10.47
C GLN A 126 -5.64 -7.23 10.53
N LYS A 127 -6.50 -6.56 11.32
CA LYS A 127 -7.92 -6.90 11.47
C LYS A 127 -8.65 -6.86 10.13
N LEU A 128 -8.47 -5.82 9.31
CA LEU A 128 -9.10 -5.74 7.99
C LEU A 128 -8.68 -6.92 7.11
N LEU A 129 -7.38 -7.16 6.95
CA LEU A 129 -6.88 -8.26 6.11
C LEU A 129 -7.37 -9.63 6.58
N THR A 130 -7.31 -9.88 7.89
CA THR A 130 -7.75 -11.16 8.45
C THR A 130 -9.25 -11.37 8.21
N ARG A 131 -10.07 -10.30 8.28
CA ARG A 131 -11.50 -10.37 7.96
C ARG A 131 -11.75 -10.69 6.49
N THR A 132 -11.05 -10.04 5.56
CA THR A 132 -11.12 -10.37 4.13
C THR A 132 -10.77 -11.84 3.89
N CYS A 133 -9.68 -12.35 4.49
CA CYS A 133 -9.27 -13.74 4.35
C CYS A 133 -10.29 -14.73 4.95
N LEU A 134 -10.88 -14.37 6.10
CA LEU A 134 -11.92 -15.17 6.74
C LEU A 134 -13.21 -15.19 5.88
N ALA A 135 -13.54 -14.06 5.26
CA ALA A 135 -14.67 -13.96 4.34
C ALA A 135 -14.47 -14.83 3.08
N ASP A 136 -13.28 -14.79 2.47
CA ASP A 136 -12.89 -15.67 1.36
C ASP A 136 -13.03 -17.15 1.76
N CYS A 137 -12.58 -17.50 2.96
CA CYS A 137 -12.68 -18.84 3.51
C CYS A 137 -14.15 -19.29 3.63
N TYR A 138 -15.02 -18.42 4.16
CA TYR A 138 -16.44 -18.68 4.28
C TYR A 138 -17.13 -18.80 2.92
N LEU A 139 -16.78 -17.94 1.97
CA LEU A 139 -17.33 -17.96 0.61
C LEU A 139 -17.02 -19.29 -0.08
N ARG A 140 -15.79 -19.78 0.02
CA ARG A 140 -15.36 -21.08 -0.55
C ARG A 140 -16.05 -22.27 0.10
N GLN A 141 -16.47 -22.12 1.36
CA GLN A 141 -17.31 -23.10 2.07
C GLN A 141 -18.82 -22.91 1.82
N ARG A 142 -19.24 -21.94 1.00
CA ARG A 142 -20.64 -21.55 0.77
C ARG A 142 -21.38 -21.08 2.04
N LYS A 143 -20.63 -20.64 3.06
CA LYS A 143 -21.14 -20.00 4.28
C LYS A 143 -21.42 -18.52 4.00
N TYR A 144 -22.43 -18.25 3.17
CA TYR A 144 -22.65 -16.92 2.58
C TYR A 144 -22.97 -15.83 3.62
N LYS A 145 -23.70 -16.16 4.70
CA LYS A 145 -24.06 -15.19 5.74
C LYS A 145 -22.82 -14.71 6.50
N GLU A 146 -21.93 -15.64 6.83
CA GLU A 146 -20.68 -15.38 7.53
C GLU A 146 -19.71 -14.63 6.62
N ALA A 147 -19.63 -15.00 5.34
CA ALA A 147 -18.83 -14.27 4.34
C ALA A 147 -19.31 -12.81 4.19
N GLU A 148 -20.62 -12.59 4.03
CA GLU A 148 -21.20 -11.25 3.92
C GLU A 148 -20.82 -10.37 5.11
N ARG A 149 -20.99 -10.90 6.33
CA ARG A 149 -20.64 -10.16 7.55
C ARG A 149 -19.17 -9.73 7.53
N GLN A 150 -18.26 -10.67 7.24
CA GLN A 150 -16.83 -10.37 7.30
C GLN A 150 -16.38 -9.38 6.23
N TYR A 151 -16.79 -9.55 4.97
CA TYR A 151 -16.45 -8.58 3.94
C TYR A 151 -17.07 -7.21 4.21
N LYS A 152 -18.33 -7.16 4.68
CA LYS A 152 -18.99 -5.88 4.98
C LYS A 152 -18.28 -5.13 6.09
N GLU A 153 -17.87 -5.81 7.16
CA GLU A 153 -17.10 -5.20 8.25
C GLU A 153 -15.72 -4.71 7.79
N ALA A 154 -15.03 -5.46 6.93
CA ALA A 154 -13.75 -5.03 6.34
C ALA A 154 -13.93 -3.81 5.42
N TYR A 155 -14.93 -3.84 4.53
CA TYR A 155 -15.27 -2.76 3.61
C TYR A 155 -15.64 -1.47 4.37
N ASP A 156 -16.58 -1.56 5.31
CA ASP A 156 -17.05 -0.41 6.09
C ASP A 156 -15.90 0.20 6.90
N SER A 157 -15.06 -0.64 7.52
CA SER A 157 -13.87 -0.18 8.25
C SER A 157 -12.85 0.50 7.34
N ASN A 158 -12.68 0.02 6.11
CA ASN A 158 -11.78 0.63 5.13
C ASN A 158 -12.24 2.05 4.74
N ILE A 159 -13.54 2.23 4.53
CA ILE A 159 -14.12 3.55 4.28
C ILE A 159 -13.96 4.45 5.51
N GLN A 160 -14.29 3.99 6.71
CA GLN A 160 -14.29 4.82 7.91
C GLN A 160 -12.89 5.19 8.40
N LEU A 161 -11.97 4.22 8.47
CA LEU A 161 -10.64 4.39 9.03
C LEU A 161 -9.63 4.89 7.99
N TYR A 162 -9.79 4.46 6.74
CA TYR A 162 -8.78 4.68 5.70
C TYR A 162 -9.32 5.47 4.50
N ARG A 163 -10.59 5.90 4.51
CA ARG A 163 -11.22 6.64 3.39
C ARG A 163 -11.09 5.89 2.05
N GLY A 164 -11.09 4.55 2.10
CA GLY A 164 -10.93 3.71 0.91
C GLY A 164 -9.48 3.59 0.40
N ASN A 165 -8.48 4.03 1.17
CA ASN A 165 -7.07 3.87 0.80
C ASN A 165 -6.58 2.43 0.96
N TYR A 166 -7.15 1.66 1.89
CA TYR A 166 -6.55 0.37 2.22
C TYR A 166 -6.74 -0.64 1.06
N PRO A 167 -5.70 -1.39 0.66
CA PRO A 167 -5.66 -2.07 -0.64
C PRO A 167 -6.77 -3.09 -0.90
N VAL A 168 -7.37 -3.68 0.14
CA VAL A 168 -8.40 -4.72 0.00
C VAL A 168 -9.81 -4.19 -0.30
N LEU A 169 -10.03 -2.86 -0.39
CA LEU A 169 -11.38 -2.29 -0.62
C LEU A 169 -12.11 -2.93 -1.81
N LEU A 170 -11.42 -3.03 -2.95
CA LEU A 170 -11.99 -3.56 -4.18
C LEU A 170 -12.17 -5.09 -4.11
N ASP A 171 -11.34 -5.78 -3.34
CA ASP A 171 -11.45 -7.22 -3.17
C ASP A 171 -12.61 -7.56 -2.24
N ASP A 172 -12.79 -6.81 -1.14
CA ASP A 172 -13.96 -6.92 -0.25
C ASP A 172 -15.27 -6.66 -1.02
N ALA A 173 -15.29 -5.65 -1.88
CA ALA A 173 -16.46 -5.32 -2.70
C ALA A 173 -16.78 -6.40 -3.74
N LYS A 174 -15.74 -7.00 -4.35
CA LYS A 174 -15.92 -8.16 -5.26
C LYS A 174 -16.46 -9.37 -4.51
N GLY A 175 -15.89 -9.68 -3.34
CA GLY A 175 -16.34 -10.75 -2.46
C GLY A 175 -17.81 -10.57 -2.05
N LEU A 176 -18.20 -9.36 -1.61
CA LEU A 176 -19.61 -9.03 -1.34
C LEU A 176 -20.49 -9.21 -2.57
N SER A 177 -20.05 -8.74 -3.74
CA SER A 177 -20.78 -8.93 -4.99
C SER A 177 -20.98 -10.41 -5.31
N GLU A 178 -19.98 -11.26 -5.10
CA GLU A 178 -20.12 -12.71 -5.29
C GLU A 178 -21.11 -13.32 -4.31
N VAL A 179 -21.07 -12.93 -3.03
CA VAL A 179 -22.04 -13.36 -2.03
C VAL A 179 -23.47 -12.92 -2.39
N TYR A 180 -23.64 -11.67 -2.83
CA TYR A 180 -24.94 -11.15 -3.27
C TYR A 180 -25.46 -11.89 -4.50
N LYS A 181 -24.61 -12.17 -5.50
CA LYS A 181 -25.01 -12.98 -6.66
C LYS A 181 -25.43 -14.39 -6.26
N ALA A 182 -24.67 -15.04 -5.38
CA ALA A 182 -25.00 -16.38 -4.86
C ALA A 182 -26.30 -16.42 -4.03
N THR A 183 -26.75 -15.28 -3.53
CA THR A 183 -27.98 -15.11 -2.75
C THR A 183 -29.09 -14.37 -3.52
N ASN A 184 -29.01 -14.30 -4.86
CA ASN A 184 -29.98 -13.68 -5.76
C ASN A 184 -30.22 -12.16 -5.54
N ARG A 185 -29.22 -11.44 -5.01
CA ARG A 185 -29.24 -10.00 -4.72
C ARG A 185 -28.46 -9.18 -5.77
N GLN A 186 -28.79 -9.35 -7.04
CA GLN A 186 -28.05 -8.75 -8.17
C GLN A 186 -27.88 -7.22 -8.08
N LYS A 187 -28.92 -6.49 -7.67
CA LYS A 187 -28.86 -5.02 -7.52
C LYS A 187 -27.84 -4.58 -6.47
N GLU A 188 -27.66 -5.36 -5.42
CA GLU A 188 -26.70 -5.07 -4.35
C GLU A 188 -25.27 -5.38 -4.79
N ALA A 189 -25.08 -6.42 -5.61
CA ALA A 189 -23.80 -6.74 -6.23
C ALA A 189 -23.29 -5.60 -7.13
N GLU A 190 -24.18 -5.02 -7.94
CA GLU A 190 -23.83 -3.87 -8.79
C GLU A 190 -23.53 -2.62 -7.94
N LYS A 191 -24.37 -2.36 -6.93
CA LYS A 191 -24.21 -1.20 -6.04
C LYS A 191 -22.90 -1.24 -5.27
N ILE A 192 -22.50 -2.39 -4.71
CA ILE A 192 -21.27 -2.47 -3.90
C ILE A 192 -20.01 -2.25 -4.75
N LEU A 193 -19.98 -2.79 -5.98
CA LEU A 193 -18.88 -2.57 -6.90
C LEU A 193 -18.78 -1.09 -7.32
N ALA A 194 -19.92 -0.47 -7.69
CA ALA A 194 -19.95 0.95 -8.03
C ALA A 194 -19.48 1.83 -6.85
N SER A 195 -19.96 1.54 -5.63
CA SER A 195 -19.57 2.26 -4.41
C SER A 195 -18.06 2.13 -4.14
N ALA A 196 -17.49 0.95 -4.30
CA ALA A 196 -16.06 0.73 -4.09
C ALA A 196 -15.19 1.47 -5.11
N THR A 197 -15.61 1.46 -6.39
CA THR A 197 -14.95 2.21 -7.46
C THR A 197 -15.01 3.71 -7.20
N GLU A 198 -16.18 4.25 -6.83
CA GLU A 198 -16.31 5.68 -6.54
C GLU A 198 -15.51 6.09 -5.30
N ALA A 199 -15.57 5.31 -4.21
CA ALA A 199 -14.73 5.56 -3.04
C ALA A 199 -13.23 5.56 -3.40
N ARG A 200 -12.82 4.66 -4.31
CA ARG A 200 -11.45 4.64 -4.83
C ARG A 200 -11.12 5.92 -5.58
N LYS A 201 -11.99 6.44 -6.44
CA LYS A 201 -11.73 7.70 -7.16
C LYS A 201 -11.67 8.91 -6.22
N THR A 202 -12.63 9.01 -5.30
CA THR A 202 -12.78 10.19 -4.44
C THR A 202 -11.76 10.26 -3.31
N ARG A 203 -11.05 9.16 -3.00
CA ARG A 203 -10.07 9.14 -1.90
C ARG A 203 -9.03 10.24 -2.02
N TYR A 204 -8.63 10.60 -3.24
CA TYR A 204 -7.60 11.60 -3.51
C TYR A 204 -8.02 13.04 -3.18
N SER A 205 -9.31 13.31 -2.96
CA SER A 205 -9.83 14.63 -2.60
C SER A 205 -9.15 15.23 -1.37
N VAL A 206 -8.77 14.39 -0.40
CA VAL A 206 -8.03 14.82 0.79
C VAL A 206 -6.66 15.42 0.45
N ALA A 207 -6.08 15.04 -0.69
CA ALA A 207 -4.80 15.53 -1.19
C ALA A 207 -4.94 16.66 -2.22
N GLY A 208 -6.16 17.21 -2.40
CA GLY A 208 -6.45 18.30 -3.34
C GLY A 208 -6.69 17.85 -4.78
N VAL A 209 -6.92 16.55 -5.02
CA VAL A 209 -7.25 15.99 -6.33
C VAL A 209 -8.75 15.70 -6.40
N ASP A 210 -9.44 16.47 -7.22
CA ASP A 210 -10.89 16.45 -7.42
C ASP A 210 -11.37 15.41 -8.44
N ASP A 211 -10.54 15.06 -9.42
CA ASP A 211 -10.82 14.06 -10.45
C ASP A 211 -9.84 12.89 -10.34
N GLY A 212 -10.27 11.82 -9.65
CA GLY A 212 -9.46 10.63 -9.42
C GLY A 212 -9.13 9.85 -10.70
N ASP A 213 -9.99 9.87 -11.71
CA ASP A 213 -9.77 9.16 -12.98
C ASP A 213 -8.71 9.88 -13.82
N LEU A 214 -8.79 11.22 -13.86
CA LEU A 214 -7.76 12.04 -14.50
C LEU A 214 -6.42 11.94 -13.76
N PHE A 215 -6.44 11.88 -12.42
CA PHE A 215 -5.22 11.64 -11.64
C PHE A 215 -4.61 10.26 -11.92
N ALA A 216 -5.42 9.20 -11.99
CA ALA A 216 -4.93 7.87 -12.35
C ALA A 216 -4.24 7.87 -13.71
N THR A 217 -4.82 8.56 -14.70
CA THR A 217 -4.23 8.75 -16.03
C THR A 217 -2.90 9.51 -15.98
N PHE A 218 -2.86 10.61 -15.22
CA PHE A 218 -1.64 11.37 -14.97
C PHE A 218 -0.55 10.49 -14.33
N TYR A 219 -0.88 9.77 -13.27
CA TYR A 219 0.06 8.94 -12.52
C TYR A 219 0.62 7.82 -13.39
N GLN A 220 -0.23 7.16 -14.19
CA GLN A 220 0.22 6.14 -15.13
C GLN A 220 1.16 6.71 -16.21
N SER A 221 0.84 7.88 -16.75
CA SER A 221 1.71 8.58 -17.71
C SER A 221 3.08 8.92 -17.10
N MET A 222 3.11 9.29 -15.81
CA MET A 222 4.33 9.62 -15.07
C MET A 222 5.22 8.38 -14.94
N ARG A 223 4.62 7.24 -14.54
CA ARG A 223 5.34 5.96 -14.43
C ARG A 223 5.95 5.54 -15.77
N GLU A 224 5.21 5.69 -16.85
CA GLU A 224 5.71 5.35 -18.20
C GLU A 224 6.85 6.27 -18.65
N ALA A 225 6.74 7.58 -18.40
CA ALA A 225 7.78 8.54 -18.72
C ALA A 225 9.07 8.25 -17.94
N LEU A 226 8.95 7.91 -16.64
CA LEU A 226 10.07 7.51 -15.80
C LEU A 226 10.70 6.19 -16.28
N ALA A 227 9.90 5.18 -16.61
CA ALA A 227 10.39 3.90 -17.11
C ALA A 227 11.15 4.04 -18.45
N LYS A 228 10.67 4.93 -19.33
CA LYS A 228 11.31 5.25 -20.62
C LYS A 228 12.48 6.24 -20.48
N LYS A 229 12.78 6.72 -19.27
CA LYS A 229 13.75 7.80 -19.01
C LYS A 229 13.48 9.06 -19.85
N ASN A 230 12.22 9.33 -20.16
CA ASN A 230 11.80 10.48 -20.95
C ASN A 230 11.72 11.73 -20.06
N THR A 231 12.87 12.36 -19.84
CA THR A 231 13.01 13.52 -18.94
C THR A 231 12.23 14.75 -19.43
N ASP A 232 12.09 14.93 -20.74
CA ASP A 232 11.27 15.99 -21.35
C ASP A 232 9.79 15.82 -20.98
N ALA A 233 9.25 14.61 -21.13
CA ALA A 233 7.88 14.33 -20.72
C ALA A 233 7.68 14.60 -19.22
N VAL A 234 8.57 14.11 -18.35
CA VAL A 234 8.47 14.35 -16.90
C VAL A 234 8.56 15.85 -16.57
N SER A 235 9.37 16.62 -17.28
CA SER A 235 9.44 18.09 -17.07
C SER A 235 8.12 18.81 -17.37
N LYS A 236 7.25 18.23 -18.21
CA LYS A 236 5.90 18.75 -18.51
C LYS A 236 4.83 18.26 -17.53
N MET A 237 5.18 17.35 -16.63
CA MET A 237 4.30 16.76 -15.61
C MET A 237 4.49 17.40 -14.22
N VAL A 238 5.38 18.38 -14.11
CA VAL A 238 5.62 19.17 -12.91
C VAL A 238 5.25 20.63 -13.16
N GLN A 239 4.72 21.29 -12.13
CA GLN A 239 4.36 22.70 -12.18
C GLN A 239 5.52 23.51 -11.62
N TYR A 240 6.00 24.48 -12.39
CA TYR A 240 7.05 25.40 -11.94
C TYR A 240 6.43 26.63 -11.25
N PRO A 241 7.05 27.14 -10.16
CA PRO A 241 8.24 26.60 -9.49
C PRO A 241 7.94 25.28 -8.74
N LEU A 242 8.77 24.25 -8.95
CA LEU A 242 8.65 22.95 -8.29
C LEU A 242 9.46 22.95 -6.99
N ALA A 243 8.80 22.72 -5.85
CA ALA A 243 9.48 22.58 -4.57
C ALA A 243 9.77 21.11 -4.26
N VAL A 244 11.05 20.73 -4.11
CA VAL A 244 11.43 19.39 -3.67
C VAL A 244 12.08 19.47 -2.29
N ARG A 245 11.52 18.72 -1.34
CA ARG A 245 11.97 18.65 0.04
C ARG A 245 12.59 17.28 0.31
N TRP A 246 13.83 17.26 0.77
CA TRP A 246 14.50 16.07 1.30
C TRP A 246 14.47 16.11 2.82
N ASN A 247 13.76 15.13 3.37
CA ASN A 247 13.61 14.91 4.80
C ASN A 247 14.41 13.66 5.20
N GLY A 248 15.73 13.78 5.04
CA GLY A 248 16.70 12.76 5.41
C GLY A 248 16.88 12.67 6.93
N ASN A 249 18.08 12.26 7.38
CA ASN A 249 18.35 12.03 8.81
C ASN A 249 17.77 13.14 9.70
N PHE A 250 16.79 12.81 10.58
CA PHE A 250 16.04 13.74 11.44
C PHE A 250 16.91 14.72 12.26
N LYS A 251 18.21 14.46 12.37
CA LYS A 251 19.20 15.34 13.02
C LYS A 251 19.76 16.45 12.13
N ARG A 252 19.51 16.42 10.82
CA ARG A 252 19.97 17.44 9.85
C ARG A 252 18.82 18.37 9.47
N ARG A 253 19.18 19.59 9.05
CA ARG A 253 18.23 20.59 8.54
C ARG A 253 17.51 20.02 7.31
N LEU A 254 16.20 20.22 7.24
CA LEU A 254 15.42 19.95 6.02
C LEU A 254 16.08 20.65 4.83
N SER A 255 16.40 19.88 3.79
CA SER A 255 16.92 20.41 2.54
C SER A 255 15.75 20.64 1.60
N THR A 256 15.37 21.89 1.35
CA THR A 256 14.36 22.22 0.34
C THR A 256 15.05 22.91 -0.81
N ARG A 257 14.78 22.46 -2.03
CA ARG A 257 15.23 23.13 -3.26
C ARG A 257 14.03 23.43 -4.13
N THR A 258 14.01 24.64 -4.68
CA THR A 258 12.99 25.08 -5.61
C THR A 258 13.58 25.15 -7.00
N TYR A 259 12.98 24.45 -7.95
CA TYR A 259 13.35 24.49 -9.37
C TYR A 259 12.38 25.44 -10.07
N ARG A 260 12.87 26.56 -10.60
CA ARG A 260 11.99 27.61 -11.14
C ARG A 260 11.66 27.44 -12.61
N THR A 261 12.45 26.65 -13.33
CA THR A 261 12.33 26.47 -14.78
C THR A 261 12.53 25.01 -15.19
N PRO A 262 12.01 24.61 -16.37
CA PRO A 262 12.28 23.29 -16.94
C PRO A 262 13.79 22.99 -17.08
N GLN A 263 14.58 23.98 -17.49
CA GLN A 263 16.02 23.83 -17.69
C GLN A 263 16.74 23.54 -16.36
N GLU A 264 16.37 24.26 -15.29
CA GLU A 264 16.94 24.02 -13.95
C GLU A 264 16.57 22.63 -13.43
N PHE A 265 15.32 22.20 -13.65
CA PHE A 265 14.86 20.87 -13.29
C PHE A 265 15.62 19.78 -14.04
N LEU A 266 15.72 19.88 -15.38
CA LEU A 266 16.43 18.91 -16.21
C LEU A 266 17.91 18.79 -15.82
N ALA A 267 18.58 19.90 -15.54
CA ALA A 267 19.97 19.91 -15.08
C ALA A 267 20.18 19.22 -13.71
N ASN A 268 19.11 18.98 -12.96
CA ASN A 268 19.14 18.34 -11.64
C ASN A 268 18.21 17.10 -11.58
N TYR A 269 17.80 16.58 -12.74
CA TYR A 269 16.79 15.54 -12.84
C TYR A 269 17.14 14.31 -12.00
N ASN A 270 18.38 13.83 -12.11
CA ASN A 270 18.85 12.63 -11.40
C ASN A 270 18.96 12.79 -9.87
N ILE A 271 18.93 14.03 -9.36
CA ILE A 271 18.89 14.30 -7.92
C ILE A 271 17.47 14.07 -7.40
N ILE A 272 16.46 14.43 -8.20
CA ILE A 272 15.03 14.34 -7.87
C ILE A 272 14.53 12.91 -8.14
N PHE A 273 14.74 12.43 -9.37
CA PHE A 273 14.37 11.10 -9.83
C PHE A 273 15.60 10.20 -9.86
N SER A 274 16.17 9.95 -8.68
CA SER A 274 17.25 8.97 -8.49
C SER A 274 16.74 7.55 -8.81
N PRO A 275 17.64 6.56 -9.02
CA PRO A 275 17.22 5.18 -9.26
C PRO A 275 16.23 4.65 -8.21
N LYS A 276 16.43 5.03 -6.94
CA LYS A 276 15.52 4.67 -5.85
C LYS A 276 14.12 5.24 -6.06
N ILE A 277 14.01 6.51 -6.45
CA ILE A 277 12.72 7.15 -6.72
C ILE A 277 12.07 6.58 -7.98
N THR A 278 12.82 6.35 -9.07
CA THR A 278 12.23 5.75 -10.27
C THR A 278 11.71 4.33 -10.01
N THR A 279 12.44 3.52 -9.24
CA THR A 279 11.98 2.20 -8.79
C THR A 279 10.72 2.31 -7.93
N LEU A 280 10.64 3.31 -7.04
CA LEU A 280 9.47 3.57 -6.21
C LEU A 280 8.19 3.73 -7.05
N PHE A 281 8.24 4.53 -8.11
CA PHE A 281 7.10 4.67 -9.05
C PHE A 281 6.81 3.37 -9.82
N ALA A 282 7.84 2.60 -10.17
CA ALA A 282 7.66 1.34 -10.88
C ALA A 282 6.92 0.31 -10.02
N GLU A 283 7.30 0.19 -8.74
CA GLU A 283 6.77 -0.82 -7.81
C GLU A 283 5.40 -0.47 -7.20
N ASN A 284 5.00 0.81 -7.22
CA ASN A 284 3.77 1.27 -6.56
C ASN A 284 2.73 1.73 -7.61
N PRO A 285 1.83 0.85 -8.08
CA PRO A 285 0.74 1.25 -8.95
C PRO A 285 -0.26 2.18 -8.24
N GLU A 286 -1.12 2.85 -9.03
CA GLU A 286 -2.16 3.78 -8.52
C GLU A 286 -2.98 3.16 -7.38
N LYS A 287 -3.35 1.89 -7.51
CA LYS A 287 -4.13 1.11 -6.53
C LYS A 287 -3.42 0.84 -5.20
N GLU A 288 -2.14 1.16 -5.07
CA GLU A 288 -1.37 1.03 -3.83
C GLU A 288 -1.01 2.40 -3.22
N LEU A 289 -1.36 3.48 -3.92
CA LEU A 289 -1.17 4.82 -3.40
C LEU A 289 -2.11 5.08 -2.23
N TRP A 290 -1.50 5.62 -1.18
CA TRP A 290 -2.21 6.13 -0.01
C TRP A 290 -2.30 7.64 -0.10
N CYS A 291 -3.44 8.22 0.23
CA CYS A 291 -3.61 9.67 0.30
C CYS A 291 -4.13 10.12 1.65
N LYS A 292 -3.62 11.27 2.08
CA LYS A 292 -4.12 12.03 3.22
C LYS A 292 -3.94 13.53 2.93
N ASP A 293 -4.27 14.36 3.90
CA ASP A 293 -4.13 15.81 3.85
C ASP A 293 -2.72 16.31 3.47
N GLU A 294 -1.66 15.58 3.84
CA GLU A 294 -0.27 15.91 3.45
C GLU A 294 0.03 15.64 1.96
N GLY A 295 -0.77 14.83 1.27
CA GLY A 295 -0.57 14.48 -0.13
C GLY A 295 -0.75 13.00 -0.45
N ILE A 296 -0.19 12.58 -1.58
CA ILE A 296 -0.27 11.21 -2.10
C ILE A 296 1.08 10.52 -1.89
N MET A 297 1.07 9.47 -1.10
CA MET A 297 2.23 8.73 -0.60
C MET A 297 2.63 7.59 -1.54
N LEU A 298 3.94 7.40 -1.71
CA LEU A 298 4.54 6.26 -2.42
C LEU A 298 5.44 5.44 -1.50
N GLY A 299 5.40 4.11 -1.68
CA GLY A 299 6.23 3.11 -0.98
C GLY A 299 6.40 3.36 0.50
N GLY A 300 5.28 3.36 1.23
CA GLY A 300 5.26 3.45 2.68
C GLY A 300 5.78 4.77 3.25
N GLY A 301 5.74 5.85 2.47
CA GLY A 301 6.15 7.18 2.91
C GLY A 301 7.54 7.58 2.48
N LEU A 302 8.22 6.80 1.62
CA LEU A 302 9.51 7.18 1.07
C LEU A 302 9.42 8.43 0.19
N ALA A 303 8.31 8.64 -0.50
CA ALA A 303 8.04 9.87 -1.23
C ALA A 303 6.57 10.29 -1.12
N TRP A 304 6.33 11.58 -1.33
CA TRP A 304 5.01 12.21 -1.32
C TRP A 304 4.88 13.16 -2.49
N LEU A 305 3.85 12.96 -3.32
CA LEU A 305 3.35 13.96 -4.25
C LEU A 305 2.48 14.93 -3.45
N THR A 306 2.96 16.15 -3.29
CA THR A 306 2.30 17.16 -2.46
C THR A 306 1.86 18.33 -3.32
N ASN A 307 0.67 18.87 -3.09
CA ASN A 307 0.12 19.95 -3.92
C ASN A 307 0.07 19.56 -5.41
N VAL A 308 -0.68 18.50 -5.71
CA VAL A 308 -0.97 18.09 -7.09
C VAL A 308 -2.11 18.96 -7.59
N GLN A 309 -1.89 19.71 -8.67
CA GLN A 309 -2.83 20.73 -9.14
C GLN A 309 -3.35 20.39 -10.53
N LEU A 310 -4.65 20.60 -10.71
CA LEU A 310 -5.28 20.52 -12.02
C LEU A 310 -4.97 21.79 -12.81
N VAL A 311 -4.25 21.64 -13.92
CA VAL A 311 -3.86 22.75 -14.79
C VAL A 311 -4.27 22.48 -16.23
N LYS A 312 -4.28 23.51 -17.08
CA LYS A 312 -4.54 23.36 -18.52
C LYS A 312 -3.22 23.43 -19.28
N VAL A 313 -2.78 22.29 -19.83
CA VAL A 313 -1.60 22.21 -20.70
C VAL A 313 -2.08 22.07 -22.14
N ALA A 314 -1.78 23.06 -22.98
CA ALA A 314 -2.27 23.13 -24.37
C ALA A 314 -3.81 22.93 -24.48
N GLY A 315 -4.56 23.51 -23.54
CA GLY A 315 -6.02 23.43 -23.49
C GLY A 315 -6.59 22.14 -22.89
N LYS A 316 -5.76 21.13 -22.57
CA LYS A 316 -6.22 19.89 -21.95
C LYS A 316 -6.04 19.93 -20.42
N PRO A 317 -7.05 19.51 -19.64
CA PRO A 317 -6.91 19.37 -18.19
C PRO A 317 -5.91 18.24 -17.88
N THR A 318 -4.89 18.56 -17.11
CA THR A 318 -3.81 17.65 -16.75
C THR A 318 -3.36 17.98 -15.33
N TYR A 319 -3.14 16.97 -14.50
CA TYR A 319 -2.49 17.20 -13.20
C TYR A 319 -1.01 17.47 -13.37
N GLN A 320 -0.46 18.34 -12.53
CA GLN A 320 0.98 18.54 -12.39
C GLN A 320 1.38 18.53 -10.92
N ILE A 321 2.58 18.01 -10.64
CA ILE A 321 3.14 18.01 -9.29
C ILE A 321 3.77 19.38 -9.03
N HIS A 322 3.26 20.13 -8.04
CA HIS A 322 3.84 21.42 -7.63
C HIS A 322 4.89 21.27 -6.53
N ALA A 323 4.79 20.23 -5.70
CA ALA A 323 5.77 19.93 -4.69
C ALA A 323 5.96 18.42 -4.50
N MET A 324 7.15 18.02 -4.06
CA MET A 324 7.44 16.64 -3.71
C MET A 324 8.25 16.58 -2.41
N THR A 325 7.91 15.65 -1.53
CA THR A 325 8.75 15.32 -0.36
C THR A 325 9.37 13.95 -0.57
N ILE A 326 10.69 13.85 -0.37
CA ILE A 326 11.46 12.61 -0.40
C ILE A 326 12.01 12.40 1.01
N ASN A 327 11.62 11.31 1.67
CA ASN A 327 12.13 10.91 2.98
C ASN A 327 13.44 10.14 2.82
N ASP A 328 14.44 10.84 2.29
CA ASP A 328 15.80 10.35 2.10
C ASP A 328 16.79 11.51 2.23
N ASP A 329 18.06 11.19 2.46
CA ASP A 329 19.14 12.17 2.37
C ASP A 329 19.22 12.70 0.92
N MET A 330 19.40 14.01 0.78
CA MET A 330 19.61 14.61 -0.54
C MET A 330 20.88 14.03 -1.19
N PRO A 331 20.79 13.48 -2.42
CA PRO A 331 21.97 12.98 -3.11
C PRO A 331 23.03 14.09 -3.28
N LYS A 332 24.30 13.75 -3.05
CA LYS A 332 25.40 14.63 -3.41
C LYS A 332 25.50 14.69 -4.95
N LYS A 333 25.77 15.88 -5.47
CA LYS A 333 26.06 16.08 -6.90
C LYS A 333 27.34 15.38 -7.31
#